data_AF-A0A660VC21-F1
#
_entry.id   AF-A0A660VC21-F1
#
_cell.length_a   1.000
_cell.length_b   1.000
_cell.length_c   1.000
_cell.angle_alpha   90.00
_cell.angle_beta   90.00
_cell.angle_gamma   90.00
#
_symmetry.space_group_name_H-M   'P 1'
#
loop_
_entity.id
_entity.type
_entity.pdbx_description
1 polymer ?
#
loop_
_entity_poly.entity_id
_entity_poly.type
_entity_poly.pdbx_seq_one_letter_code
_entity_poly.pdbx_strand_id
1 'polypeptide(L)'
;MNKILIIVLLLVLAPAGQIVAAEKKLSPPYPIEAKHWDRHFAPETCSVVGAYMTMVRQGKDKYAAFVNTWGNLEEGLEMWTGATLIDFNSAGVVLANSKIDDLADEAGKPHPKRCITRPFIDWHRDDGFVGIVHVCRDYMPVDKRVYPALVTSKTGKAGSWKYHGRLKGEIWDEFGDNAEKTTHSDGGAFFFQPEKSAKLNREKPLENRYVFFTSHYSGWGHVNILFSNDGKEWIFYRGEDGKIVNLIPFLAGKGMIFPHIVNLRENGWSMTLSQGWPPVAIWRLWSPDGFNWQFVGEQPEIVVPDDLFIKNLSLWYDSKTALLNGYLTVRSARPDGSIQSNKYHSQTNLFFNKDIKLSLEVQ
;
A
#
# COMPACT_ATOMS: atom_id res chain seq x y z
N MET A 1 69.49 -29.84 -31.69
CA MET A 1 68.37 -29.69 -32.63
C MET A 1 67.10 -29.44 -31.83
N ASN A 2 66.70 -28.18 -31.71
CA ASN A 2 65.47 -27.72 -31.06
C ASN A 2 64.45 -27.35 -32.14
N LYS A 3 63.24 -27.93 -32.10
CA LYS A 3 62.01 -27.43 -32.76
C LYS A 3 60.82 -27.92 -31.91
N ILE A 4 60.32 -27.10 -30.99
CA ILE A 4 59.09 -26.30 -31.12
C ILE A 4 57.88 -27.13 -31.60
N LEU A 5 56.95 -27.43 -30.69
CA LEU A 5 55.53 -27.57 -31.06
C LEU A 5 54.61 -27.16 -29.89
N ILE A 6 54.22 -25.88 -29.98
CA ILE A 6 52.97 -25.21 -29.62
C ILE A 6 51.98 -26.02 -28.75
N ILE A 7 51.83 -25.55 -27.51
CA ILE A 7 50.66 -25.79 -26.64
C ILE A 7 49.49 -25.01 -27.24
N VAL A 8 48.46 -25.71 -27.72
CA VAL A 8 47.17 -25.10 -28.06
C VAL A 8 46.32 -25.04 -26.79
N LEU A 9 46.09 -23.80 -26.37
CA LEU A 9 45.18 -23.37 -25.33
C LEU A 9 43.73 -23.66 -25.77
N LEU A 10 43.15 -24.79 -25.36
CA LEU A 10 41.69 -25.00 -25.43
C LEU A 10 41.07 -24.49 -24.12
N LEU A 11 40.83 -23.17 -24.12
CA LEU A 11 39.78 -22.53 -23.32
C LEU A 11 38.45 -23.17 -23.70
N VAL A 12 38.05 -24.21 -22.99
CA VAL A 12 36.64 -24.59 -22.93
C VAL A 12 35.98 -23.54 -22.05
N LEU A 13 35.31 -22.60 -22.73
CA LEU A 13 34.27 -21.75 -22.17
C LEU A 13 33.23 -22.66 -21.51
N ALA A 14 33.36 -22.86 -20.20
CA ALA A 14 32.25 -23.35 -19.40
C ALA A 14 31.15 -22.29 -19.49
N PRO A 15 29.93 -22.62 -19.96
CA PRO A 15 28.82 -21.69 -19.88
C PRO A 15 28.60 -21.40 -18.39
N ALA A 16 28.51 -20.11 -18.08
CA ALA A 16 28.24 -19.58 -16.75
C ALA A 16 27.12 -20.42 -16.11
N GLY A 17 27.50 -21.22 -15.11
CA GLY A 17 26.56 -21.95 -14.29
C GLY A 17 25.60 -20.95 -13.68
N GLN A 18 24.37 -20.95 -14.16
CA GLN A 18 23.25 -20.38 -13.45
C GLN A 18 23.25 -21.01 -12.07
N ILE A 19 23.58 -20.21 -11.05
CA ILE A 19 23.13 -20.49 -9.69
C ILE A 19 21.61 -20.31 -9.78
N VAL A 20 20.92 -21.38 -10.20
CA VAL A 20 19.48 -21.51 -10.03
C VAL A 20 19.32 -21.63 -8.53
N ALA A 21 19.02 -20.50 -7.87
CA ALA A 21 18.49 -20.53 -6.52
C ALA A 21 17.38 -21.57 -6.54
N ALA A 22 17.56 -22.65 -5.76
CA ALA A 22 16.54 -23.67 -5.65
C ALA A 22 15.24 -22.96 -5.24
N GLU A 23 14.28 -22.88 -6.15
CA GLU A 23 12.93 -22.44 -5.83
C GLU A 23 12.44 -23.39 -4.75
N LYS A 24 12.51 -22.91 -3.50
CA LYS A 24 11.93 -23.62 -2.37
C LYS A 24 10.45 -23.70 -2.70
N LYS A 25 10.01 -24.89 -3.08
CA LYS A 25 8.60 -25.16 -3.43
C LYS A 25 7.78 -24.85 -2.18
N LEU A 26 7.19 -23.65 -2.14
CA LEU A 26 6.40 -23.19 -1.01
C LEU A 26 5.17 -24.09 -0.92
N SER A 27 4.81 -24.48 0.29
CA SER A 27 3.68 -25.39 0.48
C SER A 27 2.36 -24.65 0.21
N PRO A 28 1.34 -25.31 -0.38
CA PRO A 28 0.03 -24.73 -0.69
C PRO A 28 -0.63 -24.02 0.52
N PRO A 29 -1.61 -23.12 0.28
CA PRO A 29 -2.33 -22.92 -0.98
C PRO A 29 -1.68 -21.90 -1.91
N TYR A 30 -1.37 -22.33 -3.15
CA TYR A 30 -1.22 -21.40 -4.27
C TYR A 30 -2.61 -20.98 -4.75
N PRO A 31 -2.82 -19.75 -5.22
CA PRO A 31 -4.01 -19.45 -6.00
C PRO A 31 -3.96 -20.30 -7.29
N ILE A 32 -4.80 -21.34 -7.37
CA ILE A 32 -4.85 -22.31 -8.49
C ILE A 32 -5.29 -21.62 -9.79
N GLU A 33 -6.08 -20.57 -9.67
CA GLU A 33 -6.50 -19.67 -10.75
C GLU A 33 -7.02 -18.38 -10.10
N ALA A 34 -6.45 -17.22 -10.40
CA ALA A 34 -6.95 -15.98 -9.83
C ALA A 34 -8.17 -15.52 -10.66
N LYS A 35 -9.41 -15.85 -10.26
CA LYS A 35 -10.56 -15.10 -10.83
C LYS A 35 -10.43 -13.66 -10.38
N HIS A 36 -10.49 -12.78 -11.37
CA HIS A 36 -10.15 -11.38 -11.18
C HIS A 36 -11.23 -10.71 -10.32
N TRP A 37 -12.48 -10.75 -10.78
CA TRP A 37 -13.65 -10.24 -10.06
C TRP A 37 -14.88 -11.10 -10.36
N ASP A 38 -15.78 -11.26 -9.39
CA ASP A 38 -17.05 -11.96 -9.57
C ASP A 38 -18.06 -11.13 -10.37
N ARG A 39 -17.95 -9.80 -10.28
CA ARG A 39 -18.73 -8.82 -11.05
C ARG A 39 -17.79 -7.79 -11.68
N HIS A 40 -18.21 -7.16 -12.78
CA HIS A 40 -17.46 -6.05 -13.35
C HIS A 40 -17.53 -4.79 -12.47
N PHE A 41 -16.50 -3.95 -12.55
CA PHE A 41 -16.57 -2.59 -12.02
C PHE A 41 -17.50 -1.77 -12.91
N ALA A 42 -18.57 -1.24 -12.34
CA ALA A 42 -19.63 -0.57 -13.11
C ALA A 42 -20.16 0.68 -12.38
N PRO A 43 -20.75 1.67 -13.08
CA PRO A 43 -21.20 2.93 -12.50
C PRO A 43 -22.00 2.81 -11.19
N GLU A 44 -22.89 1.84 -11.11
CA GLU A 44 -23.74 1.51 -9.96
C GLU A 44 -22.99 1.00 -8.73
N THR A 45 -21.71 0.63 -8.90
CA THR A 45 -20.82 0.16 -7.83
C THR A 45 -19.93 1.28 -7.27
N CYS A 46 -20.12 2.53 -7.72
CA CYS A 46 -19.40 3.67 -7.16
C CYS A 46 -19.78 3.85 -5.68
N SER A 47 -18.79 3.73 -4.80
CA SER A 47 -19.01 3.67 -3.34
C SER A 47 -18.42 4.86 -2.60
N VAL A 48 -17.28 5.40 -3.07
CA VAL A 48 -16.53 6.45 -2.38
C VAL A 48 -15.89 7.40 -3.41
N VAL A 49 -15.73 8.66 -3.05
CA VAL A 49 -14.98 9.65 -3.85
C VAL A 49 -13.73 10.09 -3.09
N GLY A 50 -12.56 10.02 -3.74
CA GLY A 50 -11.27 10.44 -3.17
C GLY A 50 -10.07 9.84 -3.89
N ALA A 51 -8.89 10.50 -3.84
CA ALA A 51 -7.72 10.02 -4.60
C ALA A 51 -7.11 8.75 -4.02
N TYR A 52 -6.98 8.67 -2.70
CA TYR A 52 -6.45 7.50 -1.99
C TYR A 52 -7.52 6.99 -1.03
N MET A 53 -7.53 5.68 -0.76
CA MET A 53 -8.54 5.05 0.08
C MET A 53 -7.92 3.95 0.91
N THR A 54 -8.32 3.88 2.18
CA THR A 54 -8.19 2.67 3.01
C THR A 54 -9.53 2.40 3.68
N MET A 55 -9.85 1.14 3.92
CA MET A 55 -11.10 0.72 4.55
C MET A 55 -10.84 -0.18 5.75
N VAL A 56 -11.66 -0.04 6.78
CA VAL A 56 -11.65 -0.86 7.98
C VAL A 56 -13.07 -1.30 8.36
N ARG A 57 -13.15 -2.39 9.12
CA ARG A 57 -14.39 -2.89 9.72
C ARG A 57 -14.35 -2.69 11.22
N GLN A 58 -15.32 -1.96 11.76
CA GLN A 58 -15.43 -1.66 13.19
C GLN A 58 -16.37 -2.61 13.95
N GLY A 59 -17.07 -3.49 13.24
CA GLY A 59 -18.05 -4.39 13.83
C GLY A 59 -18.84 -5.17 12.79
N LYS A 60 -19.91 -5.84 13.24
CA LYS A 60 -20.93 -6.36 12.32
C LYS A 60 -21.59 -5.16 11.62
N ASP A 61 -21.66 -5.20 10.30
CA ASP A 61 -22.33 -4.20 9.46
C ASP A 61 -21.94 -2.75 9.78
N LYS A 62 -20.65 -2.54 10.07
CA LYS A 62 -20.10 -1.22 10.38
C LYS A 62 -18.73 -1.06 9.76
N TYR A 63 -18.70 -0.33 8.66
CA TYR A 63 -17.52 -0.09 7.85
C TYR A 63 -17.16 1.39 7.85
N ALA A 64 -15.87 1.66 7.77
CA ALA A 64 -15.35 2.99 7.59
C ALA A 64 -14.32 2.99 6.46
N ALA A 65 -14.46 3.91 5.52
CA ALA A 65 -13.47 4.22 4.52
C ALA A 65 -12.85 5.59 4.81
N PHE A 66 -11.57 5.73 4.53
CA PHE A 66 -10.81 6.94 4.74
C PHE A 66 -10.18 7.38 3.44
N VAL A 67 -10.43 8.63 3.06
CA VAL A 67 -9.87 9.25 1.87
C VAL A 67 -9.23 10.58 2.22
N ASN A 68 -8.40 11.10 1.31
CA ASN A 68 -7.88 12.44 1.45
C ASN A 68 -8.67 13.43 0.58
N THR A 69 -8.98 14.58 1.15
CA THR A 69 -9.42 15.80 0.47
C THR A 69 -8.27 16.81 0.46
N TRP A 70 -8.23 17.70 -0.53
CA TRP A 70 -7.11 18.63 -0.73
C TRP A 70 -7.57 19.94 -1.36
N GLY A 71 -6.81 21.01 -1.10
CA GLY A 71 -7.13 22.35 -1.58
C GLY A 71 -6.97 23.44 -0.53
N ASN A 72 -7.26 23.16 0.74
CA ASN A 72 -7.13 24.10 1.85
C ASN A 72 -6.85 23.43 3.21
N LEU A 73 -6.78 24.24 4.27
CA LEU A 73 -6.44 23.81 5.62
C LEU A 73 -7.58 23.15 6.42
N GLU A 74 -8.82 23.28 5.95
CA GLU A 74 -10.02 22.65 6.55
C GLU A 74 -10.27 21.25 6.00
N GLU A 75 -9.79 20.97 4.79
CA GLU A 75 -9.72 19.64 4.18
C GLU A 75 -8.65 18.76 4.86
N GLY A 76 -8.58 17.48 4.51
CA GLY A 76 -7.58 16.56 5.03
C GLY A 76 -8.03 15.12 4.97
N LEU A 77 -8.03 14.41 6.11
CA LEU A 77 -8.54 13.05 6.21
C LEU A 77 -10.06 13.09 6.35
N GLU A 78 -10.77 12.60 5.34
CA GLU A 78 -12.22 12.44 5.35
C GLU A 78 -12.59 11.00 5.66
N MET A 79 -13.62 10.83 6.50
CA MET A 79 -14.19 9.53 6.85
C MET A 79 -15.52 9.35 6.14
N TRP A 80 -15.72 8.17 5.59
CA TRP A 80 -16.97 7.69 5.01
C TRP A 80 -17.43 6.49 5.83
N THR A 81 -18.71 6.42 6.19
CA THR A 81 -19.27 5.33 6.99
C THR A 81 -20.40 4.63 6.27
N GLY A 82 -20.47 3.31 6.42
CA GLY A 82 -21.45 2.47 5.74
C GLY A 82 -21.82 1.23 6.55
N ALA A 83 -23.04 0.73 6.31
CA ALA A 83 -23.47 -0.56 6.85
C ALA A 83 -23.03 -1.73 5.96
N THR A 84 -22.75 -1.46 4.69
CA THR A 84 -22.29 -2.43 3.70
C THR A 84 -21.01 -1.94 3.01
N LEU A 85 -20.43 -2.78 2.14
CA LEU A 85 -19.20 -2.48 1.41
C LEU A 85 -19.42 -1.61 0.16
N ILE A 86 -20.67 -1.30 -0.18
CA ILE A 86 -21.04 -0.53 -1.37
C ILE A 86 -21.80 0.76 -1.02
N ASP A 87 -22.37 0.85 0.17
CA ASP A 87 -23.21 1.96 0.61
C ASP A 87 -22.49 2.75 1.71
N PHE A 88 -21.78 3.80 1.28
CA PHE A 88 -21.06 4.72 2.15
C PHE A 88 -21.60 6.14 2.04
N ASN A 89 -21.70 6.81 3.18
CA ASN A 89 -21.98 8.24 3.26
C ASN A 89 -20.80 8.97 3.89
N SER A 90 -20.47 10.15 3.38
CA SER A 90 -19.45 10.99 3.98
C SER A 90 -19.87 11.40 5.40
N ALA A 91 -18.97 11.21 6.35
CA ALA A 91 -19.05 11.75 7.71
C ALA A 91 -18.22 13.04 7.86
N GLY A 92 -17.69 13.57 6.74
CA GLY A 92 -16.88 14.78 6.68
C GLY A 92 -15.42 14.58 7.09
N VAL A 93 -14.68 15.70 7.12
CA VAL A 93 -13.28 15.74 7.50
C VAL A 93 -13.14 15.46 8.99
N VAL A 94 -12.38 14.41 9.33
CA VAL A 94 -12.16 13.97 10.71
C VAL A 94 -10.81 14.41 11.27
N LEU A 95 -9.84 14.70 10.39
CA LEU A 95 -8.56 15.31 10.72
C LEU A 95 -8.16 16.31 9.62
N ALA A 96 -8.19 17.59 9.95
CA ALA A 96 -7.88 18.67 9.01
C ALA A 96 -6.37 18.87 8.81
N ASN A 97 -5.98 19.34 7.63
CA ASN A 97 -4.63 19.70 7.21
C ASN A 97 -4.00 20.75 8.15
N SER A 98 -4.82 21.63 8.73
CA SER A 98 -4.42 22.60 9.74
C SER A 98 -3.69 21.98 10.95
N LYS A 99 -3.92 20.69 11.24
CA LYS A 99 -3.31 19.95 12.35
C LYS A 99 -1.87 19.50 12.11
N ILE A 100 -1.38 19.56 10.87
CA ILE A 100 0.04 19.33 10.59
C ILE A 100 0.81 20.54 11.11
N ASP A 101 1.71 20.37 12.05
CA ASP A 101 2.47 21.47 12.68
C ASP A 101 3.99 21.33 12.52
N ASP A 102 4.44 20.20 11.97
CA ASP A 102 5.86 19.84 11.87
C ASP A 102 6.42 19.93 10.45
N LEU A 103 5.69 20.48 9.48
CA LEU A 103 6.22 20.84 8.16
C LEU A 103 6.51 22.34 8.11
N ALA A 104 7.75 22.73 8.35
CA ALA A 104 8.13 24.15 8.38
C ALA A 104 8.28 24.77 6.97
N ASP A 105 7.92 26.05 6.87
CA ASP A 105 8.31 26.98 5.81
C ASP A 105 9.67 27.65 6.11
N GLU A 106 10.11 28.57 5.24
CA GLU A 106 11.37 29.30 5.40
C GLU A 106 11.42 30.17 6.66
N ALA A 107 10.28 30.56 7.21
CA ALA A 107 10.17 31.34 8.44
C ALA A 107 10.04 30.47 9.70
N GLY A 108 10.14 29.14 9.56
CA GLY A 108 9.98 28.19 10.67
C GLY A 108 8.53 27.98 11.12
N LYS A 109 7.54 28.46 10.36
CA LYS A 109 6.11 28.28 10.65
C LYS A 109 5.54 27.07 9.89
N PRO A 110 4.41 26.49 10.32
CA PRO A 110 3.76 25.43 9.55
C PRO A 110 3.42 25.88 8.12
N HIS A 111 3.85 25.11 7.13
CA HIS A 111 3.72 25.44 5.72
C HIS A 111 2.26 25.69 5.34
N PRO A 112 1.92 26.80 4.66
CA PRO A 112 0.54 27.24 4.50
C PRO A 112 -0.31 26.31 3.63
N LYS A 113 0.33 25.53 2.75
CA LYS A 113 -0.34 24.58 1.82
C LYS A 113 -0.23 23.10 2.23
N ARG A 114 0.25 22.85 3.46
CA ARG A 114 0.47 21.49 3.95
C ARG A 114 -0.77 20.60 3.77
N CYS A 115 -0.55 19.34 3.44
CA CYS A 115 -1.59 18.42 3.02
C CYS A 115 -1.43 17.04 3.65
N ILE A 116 -2.54 16.43 4.05
CA ILE A 116 -2.68 15.01 4.31
C ILE A 116 -2.99 14.29 2.99
N THR A 117 -2.34 13.15 2.77
CA THR A 117 -2.56 12.30 1.60
C THR A 117 -2.31 10.84 1.96
N ARG A 118 -2.69 9.90 1.07
CA ARG A 118 -2.40 8.46 1.19
C ARG A 118 -2.67 7.89 2.60
N PRO A 119 -3.94 7.87 3.06
CA PRO A 119 -4.26 7.34 4.37
C PRO A 119 -4.22 5.81 4.37
N PHE A 120 -3.54 5.24 5.35
CA PHE A 120 -3.50 3.81 5.68
C PHE A 120 -3.92 3.65 7.14
N ILE A 121 -5.20 3.41 7.35
CA ILE A 121 -5.82 3.35 8.67
C ILE A 121 -6.15 1.90 8.99
N ASP A 122 -5.82 1.47 10.20
CA ASP A 122 -6.25 0.23 10.80
C ASP A 122 -7.14 0.52 12.03
N TRP A 123 -7.90 -0.47 12.49
CA TRP A 123 -8.80 -0.35 13.62
C TRP A 123 -8.69 -1.54 14.56
N HIS A 124 -8.52 -1.23 15.84
CA HIS A 124 -8.59 -2.19 16.92
C HIS A 124 -9.67 -1.79 17.92
N ARG A 125 -10.39 -2.77 18.49
CA ARG A 125 -11.52 -2.48 19.40
C ARG A 125 -11.10 -1.71 20.66
N ASP A 126 -9.91 -2.03 21.19
CA ASP A 126 -9.44 -1.50 22.47
C ASP A 126 -8.58 -0.24 22.31
N ASP A 127 -8.15 0.10 21.10
CA ASP A 127 -7.31 1.28 20.81
C ASP A 127 -8.01 2.30 19.91
N GLY A 128 -9.03 1.86 19.16
CA GLY A 128 -9.68 2.64 18.12
C GLY A 128 -8.91 2.59 16.81
N PHE A 129 -8.91 3.71 16.10
CA PHE A 129 -8.19 3.90 14.84
C PHE A 129 -6.74 4.27 15.10
N VAL A 130 -5.85 3.58 14.40
CA VAL A 130 -4.43 3.89 14.33
C VAL A 130 -4.06 3.90 12.86
N GLY A 131 -3.31 4.88 12.41
CA GLY A 131 -3.00 4.95 10.99
C GLY A 131 -1.72 5.69 10.68
N ILE A 132 -1.21 5.39 9.51
CA ILE A 132 -0.19 6.20 8.85
C ILE A 132 -0.89 6.97 7.75
N VAL A 133 -0.77 8.29 7.82
CA VAL A 133 -1.06 9.17 6.69
C VAL A 133 0.25 9.68 6.13
N HIS A 134 0.24 10.17 4.90
CA HIS A 134 1.36 10.94 4.39
C HIS A 134 1.08 12.43 4.47
N VAL A 135 2.13 13.21 4.68
CA VAL A 135 2.08 14.67 4.72
C VAL A 135 3.07 15.29 3.75
N CYS A 136 2.64 16.39 3.14
CA CYS A 136 3.37 17.10 2.09
C CYS A 136 3.25 18.61 2.29
N ARG A 137 4.23 19.39 1.81
CA ARG A 137 4.17 20.86 1.85
C ARG A 137 3.13 21.43 0.88
N ASP A 138 2.85 20.73 -0.21
CA ASP A 138 1.79 20.99 -1.19
C ASP A 138 1.42 19.65 -1.87
N TYR A 139 0.21 19.53 -2.44
CA TYR A 139 -0.27 18.29 -3.06
C TYR A 139 0.58 17.86 -4.26
N MET A 140 1.10 18.85 -5.00
CA MET A 140 2.25 18.70 -5.90
C MET A 140 3.49 19.14 -5.12
N PRO A 141 4.14 18.24 -4.36
CA PRO A 141 5.13 18.64 -3.37
C PRO A 141 6.30 19.35 -4.04
N VAL A 142 6.50 20.62 -3.68
CA VAL A 142 7.53 21.52 -4.25
C VAL A 142 8.94 20.96 -4.06
N ASP A 143 9.16 20.22 -2.97
CA ASP A 143 10.41 19.60 -2.57
C ASP A 143 10.51 18.11 -2.97
N LYS A 144 9.49 17.57 -3.66
CA LYS A 144 9.37 16.15 -4.02
C LYS A 144 9.39 15.21 -2.81
N ARG A 145 9.00 15.68 -1.62
CA ARG A 145 8.97 14.88 -0.40
C ARG A 145 7.54 14.61 0.05
N VAL A 146 7.28 13.35 0.39
CA VAL A 146 5.99 12.90 0.92
C VAL A 146 6.29 12.02 2.12
N TYR A 147 6.03 12.55 3.31
CA TYR A 147 6.47 11.95 4.57
C TYR A 147 5.35 11.13 5.22
N PRO A 148 5.58 9.89 5.69
CA PRO A 148 4.61 9.22 6.53
C PRO A 148 4.56 9.90 7.92
N ALA A 149 3.38 9.90 8.52
CA ALA A 149 3.08 10.48 9.81
C ALA A 149 2.02 9.63 10.54
N LEU A 150 2.15 9.53 11.86
CA LEU A 150 1.25 8.72 12.68
C LEU A 150 0.02 9.54 13.10
N VAL A 151 -1.15 8.93 12.99
CA VAL A 151 -2.42 9.48 13.48
C VAL A 151 -3.16 8.44 14.31
N THR A 152 -3.89 8.88 15.33
CA THR A 152 -4.78 8.00 16.10
C THR A 152 -6.09 8.65 16.46
N SER A 153 -7.13 7.84 16.67
CA SER A 153 -8.40 8.28 17.22
C SER A 153 -9.10 7.12 17.92
N LYS A 154 -9.53 7.33 19.17
CA LYS A 154 -10.29 6.29 19.88
C LYS A 154 -11.69 6.06 19.28
N THR A 155 -12.28 7.06 18.64
CA THR A 155 -13.72 7.02 18.25
C THR A 155 -13.99 7.20 16.76
N GLY A 156 -13.03 7.75 16.01
CA GLY A 156 -13.18 8.12 14.60
C GLY A 156 -13.90 9.45 14.37
N LYS A 157 -14.59 10.01 15.38
CA LYS A 157 -15.33 11.27 15.25
C LYS A 157 -14.40 12.47 15.01
N ALA A 158 -14.88 13.47 14.29
CA ALA A 158 -14.20 14.76 14.17
C ALA A 158 -13.83 15.32 15.56
N GLY A 159 -12.63 15.92 15.66
CA GLY A 159 -12.09 16.43 16.92
C GLY A 159 -11.47 15.39 17.86
N SER A 160 -11.68 14.09 17.62
CA SER A 160 -11.05 13.01 18.41
C SER A 160 -9.72 12.51 17.83
N TRP A 161 -9.38 12.93 16.62
CA TRP A 161 -8.14 12.55 15.95
C TRP A 161 -6.95 13.37 16.46
N LYS A 162 -5.84 12.67 16.68
CA LYS A 162 -4.56 13.24 17.06
C LYS A 162 -3.56 12.99 15.95
N TYR A 163 -2.85 14.05 15.56
CA TYR A 163 -1.65 13.99 14.74
C TYR A 163 -0.44 13.86 15.67
N HIS A 164 0.40 12.85 15.44
CA HIS A 164 1.59 12.59 16.29
C HIS A 164 2.90 13.03 15.62
N GLY A 165 2.84 13.63 14.44
CA GLY A 165 4.01 14.03 13.67
C GLY A 165 4.49 13.00 12.66
N ARG A 166 5.44 13.44 11.83
CA ARG A 166 6.17 12.60 10.88
C ARG A 166 6.95 11.49 11.60
N LEU A 167 7.02 10.32 10.98
CA LEU A 167 7.72 9.16 11.55
C LEU A 167 9.20 9.48 11.80
N LYS A 168 9.75 8.96 12.91
CA LYS A 168 11.15 9.12 13.35
C LYS A 168 11.90 7.79 13.33
N GLY A 169 13.20 7.81 13.59
CA GLY A 169 14.11 6.66 13.45
C GLY A 169 14.78 6.64 12.08
N GLU A 170 15.12 5.46 11.56
CA GLU A 170 15.92 5.30 10.34
C GLU A 170 15.30 6.02 9.13
N ILE A 171 13.96 6.05 9.04
CA ILE A 171 13.24 6.77 7.98
C ILE A 171 13.50 8.28 8.00
N TRP A 172 13.63 8.87 9.18
CA TRP A 172 13.90 10.29 9.34
C TRP A 172 15.39 10.58 9.14
N ASP A 173 16.25 9.73 9.69
CA ASP A 173 17.69 9.90 9.62
C ASP A 173 18.20 9.79 8.17
N GLU A 174 17.63 8.90 7.36
CA GLU A 174 18.04 8.70 5.97
C GLU A 174 17.27 9.54 4.94
N PHE A 175 16.05 10.00 5.26
CA PHE A 175 15.14 10.64 4.27
C PHE A 175 14.41 11.90 4.77
N GLY A 176 14.74 12.39 5.97
CA GLY A 176 14.18 13.62 6.55
C GLY A 176 14.59 14.90 5.81
N ASP A 177 14.21 16.06 6.35
CA ASP A 177 14.38 17.36 5.66
C ASP A 177 15.84 17.66 5.27
N ASN A 178 16.81 17.21 6.08
CA ASN A 178 18.24 17.45 5.87
C ASN A 178 18.95 16.35 5.07
N ALA A 179 18.24 15.30 4.67
CA ALA A 179 18.84 14.19 3.93
C ALA A 179 19.06 14.57 2.46
N GLU A 180 20.18 14.13 1.87
CA GLU A 180 20.43 14.30 0.43
C GLU A 180 19.40 13.54 -0.42
N LYS A 181 18.97 12.38 0.07
CA LYS A 181 17.94 11.57 -0.58
C LYS A 181 16.56 12.20 -0.32
N THR A 182 15.86 12.47 -1.40
CA THR A 182 14.43 12.83 -1.39
C THR A 182 13.61 11.59 -1.70
N THR A 183 12.47 11.44 -1.04
CA THR A 183 11.53 10.35 -1.34
C THR A 183 10.12 10.88 -1.43
N HIS A 184 9.53 10.66 -2.60
CA HIS A 184 8.11 10.79 -2.83
C HIS A 184 7.52 9.39 -2.69
N SER A 185 7.01 9.03 -1.50
CA SER A 185 6.36 7.72 -1.32
C SER A 185 4.96 7.73 -1.94
N ASP A 186 4.62 6.66 -2.65
CA ASP A 186 3.28 6.44 -3.18
C ASP A 186 2.37 5.65 -2.24
N GLY A 187 2.86 5.37 -1.04
CA GLY A 187 2.14 4.73 0.05
C GLY A 187 2.43 3.23 0.16
N GLY A 188 1.46 2.47 0.64
CA GLY A 188 1.55 1.02 0.79
C GLY A 188 0.42 0.41 1.61
N ALA A 189 0.74 -0.16 2.76
CA ALA A 189 -0.25 -0.74 3.67
C ALA A 189 0.24 -0.73 5.10
N PHE A 190 -0.66 -0.41 6.02
CA PHE A 190 -0.37 -0.35 7.45
C PHE A 190 -1.16 -1.40 8.22
N PHE A 191 -0.50 -2.06 9.16
CA PHE A 191 -1.07 -3.07 10.04
C PHE A 191 -0.70 -2.72 11.48
N PHE A 192 -1.73 -2.60 12.33
CA PHE A 192 -1.58 -2.40 13.76
C PHE A 192 -1.98 -3.67 14.52
N GLN A 193 -1.01 -4.24 15.23
CA GLN A 193 -1.08 -5.55 15.86
C GLN A 193 -0.77 -5.42 17.37
N PRO A 194 -1.64 -4.80 18.18
CA PRO A 194 -1.36 -4.48 19.58
C PRO A 194 -1.08 -5.70 20.46
N GLU A 195 -1.55 -6.89 20.04
CA GLU A 195 -1.33 -8.17 20.70
C GLU A 195 0.12 -8.69 20.57
N LYS A 196 0.91 -8.14 19.65
CA LYS A 196 2.31 -8.52 19.46
C LYS A 196 3.22 -7.98 20.57
N SER A 197 4.41 -8.58 20.68
CA SER A 197 5.43 -8.19 21.65
C SER A 197 5.77 -6.70 21.56
N ALA A 198 5.95 -6.05 22.72
CA ALA A 198 6.48 -4.68 22.77
C ALA A 198 7.99 -4.61 22.49
N LYS A 199 8.70 -5.75 22.47
CA LYS A 199 10.14 -5.81 22.20
C LYS A 199 10.41 -5.94 20.71
N LEU A 200 11.23 -5.02 20.18
CA LEU A 200 11.56 -4.95 18.75
C LEU A 200 12.10 -6.28 18.25
N ASN A 201 11.51 -6.82 17.19
CA ASN A 201 11.97 -8.03 16.52
C ASN A 201 12.48 -7.69 15.11
N ARG A 202 13.80 -7.57 14.95
CA ARG A 202 14.43 -7.26 13.66
C ARG A 202 14.45 -8.47 12.71
N GLU A 203 14.52 -9.68 13.25
CA GLU A 203 14.57 -10.92 12.47
C GLU A 203 13.21 -11.27 11.86
N LYS A 204 12.12 -10.84 12.51
CA LYS A 204 10.76 -11.08 12.06
C LYS A 204 9.95 -9.78 12.04
N PRO A 205 10.14 -8.92 11.02
CA PRO A 205 9.57 -7.59 10.99
C PRO A 205 8.02 -7.60 11.05
N LEU A 206 7.37 -8.62 10.47
CA LEU A 206 5.91 -8.77 10.49
C LEU A 206 5.34 -9.16 11.87
N GLU A 207 6.18 -9.56 12.83
CA GLU A 207 5.77 -9.86 14.21
C GLU A 207 5.80 -8.64 15.15
N ASN A 208 6.05 -7.43 14.62
CA ASN A 208 6.02 -6.18 15.39
C ASN A 208 4.62 -5.55 15.43
N ARG A 209 4.37 -4.68 16.41
CA ARG A 209 3.05 -4.05 16.63
C ARG A 209 2.63 -3.11 15.52
N TYR A 210 3.59 -2.45 14.89
CA TYR A 210 3.36 -1.53 13.79
C TYR A 210 4.16 -2.03 12.60
N VAL A 211 3.46 -2.38 11.52
CA VAL A 211 4.08 -2.84 10.27
C VAL A 211 3.55 -1.97 9.15
N PHE A 212 4.46 -1.33 8.43
CA PHE A 212 4.14 -0.46 7.33
C PHE A 212 4.91 -0.91 6.08
N PHE A 213 4.18 -1.45 5.12
CA PHE A 213 4.68 -1.60 3.77
C PHE A 213 4.64 -0.23 3.11
N THR A 214 5.75 0.17 2.49
CA THR A 214 5.90 1.51 1.92
C THR A 214 6.71 1.46 0.63
N SER A 215 6.54 2.44 -0.26
CA SER A 215 7.29 2.48 -1.53
C SER A 215 8.42 3.51 -1.54
N HIS A 216 9.37 3.25 -2.44
CA HIS A 216 10.41 4.16 -2.93
C HIS A 216 11.65 4.41 -2.06
N TYR A 217 11.73 3.83 -0.86
CA TYR A 217 12.84 4.12 0.06
C TYR A 217 14.15 3.42 -0.32
N SER A 218 14.10 2.20 -0.84
CA SER A 218 15.31 1.55 -1.39
C SER A 218 15.58 1.84 -2.87
N GLY A 219 14.71 2.62 -3.53
CA GLY A 219 14.80 2.97 -4.95
C GLY A 219 13.44 3.21 -5.60
N TRP A 220 13.42 3.97 -6.69
CA TRP A 220 12.19 4.23 -7.45
C TRP A 220 11.52 2.92 -7.91
N GLY A 221 10.21 2.80 -7.72
CA GLY A 221 9.46 1.57 -8.00
C GLY A 221 9.62 0.43 -6.99
N HIS A 222 10.41 0.58 -5.92
CA HIS A 222 10.60 -0.47 -4.92
C HIS A 222 9.52 -0.47 -3.84
N VAL A 223 9.28 -1.65 -3.24
CA VAL A 223 8.42 -1.82 -2.06
C VAL A 223 9.29 -2.30 -0.89
N ASN A 224 9.10 -1.70 0.28
CA ASN A 224 9.91 -1.89 1.48
C ASN A 224 9.01 -2.18 2.69
N ILE A 225 9.60 -2.70 3.77
CA ILE A 225 8.92 -2.84 5.07
C ILE A 225 9.61 -1.90 6.07
N LEU A 226 8.81 -1.09 6.74
CA LEU A 226 9.17 -0.31 7.91
C LEU A 226 8.37 -0.85 9.10
N PHE A 227 8.99 -0.97 10.27
CA PHE A 227 8.29 -1.49 11.45
C PHE A 227 8.71 -0.76 12.73
N SER A 228 7.82 -0.82 13.72
CA SER A 228 7.97 -0.22 15.04
C SER A 228 7.19 -1.03 16.08
N ASN A 229 7.53 -0.86 17.35
CA ASN A 229 6.75 -1.42 18.46
C ASN A 229 6.12 -0.38 19.38
N ASP A 230 6.57 0.86 19.31
CA ASP A 230 6.06 1.97 20.11
C ASP A 230 5.40 3.06 19.26
N GLY A 231 5.45 2.93 17.93
CA GLY A 231 4.95 3.92 16.98
C GLY A 231 5.82 5.19 16.89
N LYS A 232 6.93 5.26 17.62
CA LYS A 232 7.82 6.42 17.70
C LYS A 232 9.11 6.19 16.92
N GLU A 233 9.78 5.07 17.18
CA GLU A 233 11.01 4.71 16.50
C GLU A 233 10.73 3.67 15.42
N TRP A 234 11.05 4.01 14.17
CA TRP A 234 10.79 3.18 13.01
C TRP A 234 12.07 2.75 12.32
N ILE A 235 12.10 1.48 11.93
CA ILE A 235 13.29 0.80 11.41
C ILE A 235 12.93 0.09 10.12
N PHE A 236 13.85 0.08 9.15
CA PHE A 236 13.66 -0.66 7.91
C PHE A 236 14.00 -2.14 8.08
N TYR A 237 13.25 -2.99 7.37
CA TYR A 237 13.69 -4.35 7.12
C TYR A 237 14.89 -4.34 6.17
N ARG A 238 15.97 -4.98 6.61
CA ARG A 238 17.26 -4.98 5.92
C ARG A 238 17.73 -6.40 5.62
N GLY A 239 18.43 -6.54 4.49
CA GLY A 239 19.09 -7.78 4.11
C GLY A 239 20.39 -7.98 4.90
N GLU A 240 21.07 -9.10 4.64
CA GLU A 240 22.37 -9.42 5.25
C GLU A 240 23.46 -8.39 4.90
N ASP A 241 23.33 -7.70 3.75
CA ASP A 241 24.24 -6.63 3.33
C ASP A 241 23.94 -5.27 4.00
N GLY A 242 22.98 -5.23 4.94
CA GLY A 242 22.56 -4.03 5.65
C GLY A 242 21.71 -3.05 4.84
N LYS A 243 21.37 -3.35 3.59
CA LYS A 243 20.55 -2.48 2.75
C LYS A 243 19.07 -2.73 2.99
N ILE A 244 18.27 -1.68 2.77
CA ILE A 244 16.80 -1.76 2.78
C ILE A 244 16.36 -2.73 1.68
N VAL A 245 15.58 -3.76 2.06
CA VAL A 245 15.12 -4.80 1.14
C VAL A 245 14.07 -4.23 0.18
N ASN A 246 14.24 -4.47 -1.13
CA ASN A 246 13.15 -4.37 -2.11
C ASN A 246 12.40 -5.71 -2.15
N LEU A 247 11.10 -5.71 -1.83
CA LEU A 247 10.24 -6.89 -1.83
C LEU A 247 9.86 -7.39 -3.23
N ILE A 248 10.07 -6.58 -4.26
CA ILE A 248 9.71 -6.90 -5.65
C ILE A 248 10.90 -6.68 -6.60
N PRO A 249 12.06 -7.33 -6.38
CA PRO A 249 13.27 -7.08 -7.16
C PRO A 249 13.10 -7.45 -8.64
N PHE A 250 12.26 -8.44 -8.94
CA PHE A 250 11.94 -8.85 -10.31
C PHE A 250 11.16 -7.79 -11.11
N LEU A 251 10.68 -6.72 -10.46
CA LEU A 251 10.00 -5.58 -11.08
C LEU A 251 10.83 -4.29 -11.10
N ALA A 252 12.12 -4.37 -10.73
CA ALA A 252 13.01 -3.22 -10.74
C ALA A 252 13.04 -2.53 -12.11
N GLY A 253 13.03 -1.20 -12.12
CA GLY A 253 13.03 -0.39 -13.35
C GLY A 253 11.67 -0.19 -14.02
N LYS A 254 10.60 -0.92 -13.63
CA LYS A 254 9.26 -0.75 -14.20
C LYS A 254 8.49 0.47 -13.67
N GLY A 255 8.99 1.11 -12.61
CA GLY A 255 8.36 2.29 -12.00
C GLY A 255 7.02 1.94 -11.33
N MET A 256 7.02 0.95 -10.44
CA MET A 256 5.81 0.51 -9.77
C MET A 256 5.36 1.47 -8.67
N ILE A 257 4.10 1.90 -8.70
CA ILE A 257 3.53 2.91 -7.82
C ILE A 257 2.22 2.42 -7.17
N PHE A 258 1.77 3.13 -6.13
CA PHE A 258 0.53 2.87 -5.39
C PHE A 258 0.35 1.40 -4.93
N PRO A 259 1.33 0.80 -4.23
CA PRO A 259 1.14 -0.52 -3.69
C PRO A 259 -0.03 -0.53 -2.69
N HIS A 260 -0.86 -1.57 -2.75
CA HIS A 260 -1.91 -1.87 -1.78
C HIS A 260 -1.77 -3.33 -1.39
N ILE A 261 -1.65 -3.60 -0.09
CA ILE A 261 -1.33 -4.93 0.43
C ILE A 261 -2.36 -5.33 1.48
N VAL A 262 -2.80 -6.57 1.43
CA VAL A 262 -3.71 -7.16 2.42
C VAL A 262 -3.20 -8.52 2.87
N ASN A 263 -3.40 -8.81 4.15
CA ASN A 263 -3.14 -10.12 4.74
C ASN A 263 -4.38 -11.01 4.54
N LEU A 264 -4.19 -12.16 3.90
CA LEU A 264 -5.21 -13.16 3.56
C LEU A 264 -5.27 -14.30 4.59
N ARG A 265 -4.74 -14.06 5.79
CA ARG A 265 -4.60 -15.01 6.90
C ARG A 265 -3.73 -16.20 6.50
N GLU A 266 -4.21 -17.41 6.71
CA GLU A 266 -3.53 -18.66 6.36
C GLU A 266 -3.22 -18.79 4.86
N ASN A 267 -3.87 -17.98 4.02
CA ASN A 267 -3.71 -18.01 2.58
C ASN A 267 -2.67 -16.99 2.06
N GLY A 268 -1.86 -16.41 2.96
CA GLY A 268 -0.76 -15.53 2.61
C GLY A 268 -1.16 -14.06 2.49
N TRP A 269 -0.65 -13.38 1.48
CA TRP A 269 -0.76 -11.94 1.27
C TRP A 269 -1.05 -11.65 -0.19
N SER A 270 -1.83 -10.60 -0.46
CA SER A 270 -2.05 -10.09 -1.81
C SER A 270 -1.59 -8.65 -1.91
N MET A 271 -1.00 -8.31 -3.05
CA MET A 271 -0.59 -6.95 -3.38
C MET A 271 -1.13 -6.57 -4.76
N THR A 272 -1.61 -5.33 -4.89
CA THR A 272 -1.79 -4.66 -6.17
C THR A 272 -0.89 -3.45 -6.26
N LEU A 273 -0.38 -3.14 -7.44
CA LEU A 273 0.47 -1.98 -7.69
C LEU A 273 0.39 -1.59 -9.17
N SER A 274 0.53 -0.31 -9.47
CA SER A 274 0.34 0.24 -10.82
C SER A 274 1.69 0.47 -11.50
N GLN A 275 1.80 0.24 -12.80
CA GLN A 275 3.03 0.49 -13.55
C GLN A 275 3.02 1.91 -14.16
N GLY A 276 3.95 2.76 -13.74
CA GLY A 276 4.16 4.09 -14.31
C GLY A 276 3.07 5.12 -13.99
N TRP A 277 3.29 6.35 -14.45
CA TRP A 277 2.33 7.45 -14.35
C TRP A 277 2.24 8.23 -15.69
N PRO A 278 1.07 8.28 -16.36
CA PRO A 278 -0.18 7.56 -16.04
C PRO A 278 -0.01 6.03 -16.01
N PRO A 279 -0.81 5.30 -15.22
CA PRO A 279 -0.73 3.84 -15.15
C PRO A 279 -1.03 3.17 -16.48
N VAL A 280 -0.16 2.23 -16.88
CA VAL A 280 -0.37 1.40 -18.08
C VAL A 280 -0.89 -0.01 -17.77
N ALA A 281 -0.71 -0.46 -16.53
CA ALA A 281 -1.18 -1.74 -16.03
C ALA A 281 -1.31 -1.69 -14.50
N ILE A 282 -2.23 -2.48 -13.92
CA ILE A 282 -2.22 -2.77 -12.49
C ILE A 282 -1.81 -4.23 -12.31
N TRP A 283 -0.72 -4.47 -11.60
CA TRP A 283 -0.17 -5.80 -11.39
C TRP A 283 -0.76 -6.37 -10.11
N ARG A 284 -1.04 -7.67 -10.11
CA ARG A 284 -1.46 -8.43 -8.94
C ARG A 284 -0.37 -9.42 -8.57
N LEU A 285 0.01 -9.38 -7.31
CA LEU A 285 1.03 -10.23 -6.72
C LEU A 285 0.44 -10.98 -5.53
N TRP A 286 1.05 -12.12 -5.22
CA TRP A 286 0.77 -12.91 -4.04
C TRP A 286 2.07 -13.25 -3.32
N SER A 287 2.00 -13.45 -2.01
CA SER A 287 3.11 -13.94 -1.21
C SER A 287 2.60 -14.87 -0.12
N PRO A 288 3.24 -16.03 0.14
CA PRO A 288 2.83 -16.88 1.25
C PRO A 288 3.20 -16.31 2.61
N ASP A 289 4.24 -15.47 2.68
CA ASP A 289 4.86 -15.04 3.93
C ASP A 289 4.97 -13.52 4.09
N GLY A 290 4.63 -12.75 3.05
CA GLY A 290 4.72 -11.29 3.03
C GLY A 290 6.09 -10.76 2.59
N PHE A 291 7.03 -11.67 2.29
CA PHE A 291 8.40 -11.35 1.87
C PHE A 291 8.68 -11.81 0.44
N ASN A 292 8.30 -13.04 0.12
CA ASN A 292 8.54 -13.67 -1.17
C ASN A 292 7.33 -13.45 -2.07
N TRP A 293 7.41 -12.44 -2.93
CA TRP A 293 6.31 -12.05 -3.80
C TRP A 293 6.46 -12.67 -5.19
N GLN A 294 5.34 -13.14 -5.74
CA GLN A 294 5.24 -13.64 -7.10
C GLN A 294 4.14 -12.91 -7.85
N PHE A 295 4.37 -12.69 -9.14
CA PHE A 295 3.36 -12.16 -10.06
C PHE A 295 2.29 -13.22 -10.32
N VAL A 296 1.01 -12.83 -10.24
CA VAL A 296 -0.13 -13.73 -10.48
C VAL A 296 -1.04 -13.27 -11.61
N GLY A 297 -0.88 -12.04 -12.12
CA GLY A 297 -1.64 -11.52 -13.25
C GLY A 297 -1.71 -10.00 -13.28
N GLU A 298 -2.32 -9.46 -14.32
CA GLU A 298 -2.60 -8.03 -14.48
C GLU A 298 -4.10 -7.75 -14.32
N GLN A 299 -4.43 -6.53 -13.92
CA GLN A 299 -5.76 -6.07 -13.57
C GLN A 299 -6.00 -4.69 -14.18
N PRO A 300 -7.27 -4.39 -14.43
CA PRO A 300 -8.26 -5.24 -15.09
C PRO A 300 -8.09 -5.22 -16.61
N GLU A 301 -8.86 -6.05 -17.32
CA GLU A 301 -9.10 -5.99 -18.76
C GLU A 301 -9.90 -4.71 -19.11
N ILE A 302 -9.35 -3.52 -18.82
CA ILE A 302 -10.12 -2.29 -18.95
C ILE A 302 -10.00 -1.74 -20.37
N VAL A 303 -11.12 -1.75 -21.10
CA VAL A 303 -11.35 -0.81 -22.19
C VAL A 303 -11.66 0.53 -21.55
N VAL A 304 -10.68 1.42 -21.48
CA VAL A 304 -10.84 2.75 -20.88
C VAL A 304 -11.39 3.69 -21.96
N PRO A 305 -12.54 4.34 -21.74
CA PRO A 305 -12.96 5.46 -22.58
C PRO A 305 -11.89 6.56 -22.60
N ASP A 306 -11.71 7.26 -23.73
CA ASP A 306 -10.63 8.24 -23.93
C ASP A 306 -10.60 9.38 -22.89
N ASP A 307 -11.70 9.65 -22.19
CA ASP A 307 -11.87 10.71 -21.19
C ASP A 307 -11.67 10.24 -19.74
N LEU A 308 -11.44 8.95 -19.53
CA LEU A 308 -11.20 8.35 -18.22
C LEU A 308 -9.77 7.81 -18.14
N PHE A 309 -9.22 7.77 -16.93
CA PHE A 309 -8.01 6.99 -16.70
C PHE A 309 -8.07 6.26 -15.37
N ILE A 310 -7.52 5.04 -15.35
CA ILE A 310 -7.45 4.23 -14.15
C ILE A 310 -6.17 4.55 -13.40
N LYS A 311 -6.33 4.84 -12.11
CA LYS A 311 -5.23 5.21 -11.22
C LYS A 311 -4.60 3.99 -10.55
N ASN A 312 -5.42 3.20 -9.86
CA ASN A 312 -4.98 2.09 -9.03
C ASN A 312 -6.19 1.27 -8.56
N LEU A 313 -5.90 0.16 -7.90
CA LEU A 313 -6.87 -0.74 -7.29
C LEU A 313 -6.51 -0.91 -5.81
N SER A 314 -7.38 -0.42 -4.93
CA SER A 314 -7.26 -0.64 -3.48
C SER A 314 -7.92 -1.95 -3.09
N LEU A 315 -7.34 -2.67 -2.13
CA LEU A 315 -7.81 -3.99 -1.69
C LEU A 315 -8.25 -3.95 -0.23
N TRP A 316 -9.25 -4.78 0.10
CA TRP A 316 -9.61 -5.12 1.46
C TRP A 316 -10.09 -6.56 1.55
N TYR A 317 -9.63 -7.30 2.56
CA TYR A 317 -9.97 -8.71 2.73
C TYR A 317 -10.96 -8.90 3.89
N ASP A 318 -12.12 -9.50 3.61
CA ASP A 318 -13.05 -9.92 4.66
C ASP A 318 -12.72 -11.34 5.13
N SER A 319 -11.99 -11.45 6.23
CA SER A 319 -11.67 -12.75 6.82
C SER A 319 -12.89 -13.57 7.26
N LYS A 320 -14.09 -12.98 7.38
CA LYS A 320 -15.30 -13.75 7.74
C LYS A 320 -15.90 -14.50 6.56
N THR A 321 -15.85 -13.90 5.38
CA THR A 321 -16.42 -14.48 4.15
C THR A 321 -15.34 -15.02 3.21
N ALA A 322 -14.07 -14.83 3.56
CA ALA A 322 -12.91 -15.12 2.73
C ALA A 322 -12.93 -14.41 1.36
N LEU A 323 -13.63 -13.27 1.27
CA LEU A 323 -13.73 -12.49 0.04
C LEU A 323 -12.70 -11.37 0.01
N LEU A 324 -12.07 -11.20 -1.15
CA LEU A 324 -11.26 -10.02 -1.48
C LEU A 324 -12.15 -8.99 -2.15
N ASN A 325 -12.16 -7.78 -1.60
CA ASN A 325 -12.86 -6.63 -2.13
C ASN A 325 -11.87 -5.70 -2.81
N GLY A 326 -12.19 -5.30 -4.03
CA GLY A 326 -11.45 -4.35 -4.83
C GLY A 326 -12.20 -3.04 -4.96
N TYR A 327 -11.46 -1.94 -4.89
CA TYR A 327 -11.96 -0.59 -5.13
C TYR A 327 -11.12 0.03 -6.25
N LEU A 328 -11.61 -0.07 -7.48
CA LEU A 328 -10.97 0.48 -8.66
C LEU A 328 -11.11 1.99 -8.66
N THR A 329 -9.98 2.69 -8.73
CA THR A 329 -9.97 4.15 -8.79
C THR A 329 -9.93 4.61 -10.23
N VAL A 330 -11.01 5.26 -10.66
CA VAL A 330 -11.08 5.91 -11.97
C VAL A 330 -11.05 7.42 -11.77
N ARG A 331 -10.22 8.10 -12.54
CA ARG A 331 -10.11 9.56 -12.56
C ARG A 331 -10.81 10.10 -13.79
N SER A 332 -11.61 11.14 -13.58
CA SER A 332 -12.36 11.83 -14.62
C SER A 332 -12.20 13.34 -14.46
N ALA A 333 -12.10 14.04 -15.58
CA ALA A 333 -12.16 15.50 -15.59
C ALA A 333 -13.60 15.96 -15.33
N ARG A 334 -13.74 17.00 -14.50
CA ARG A 334 -15.00 17.72 -14.30
C ARG A 334 -15.10 18.90 -15.28
N PRO A 335 -16.31 19.43 -15.52
CA PRO A 335 -16.50 20.59 -16.41
C PRO A 335 -15.68 21.83 -16.02
N ASP A 336 -15.33 21.97 -14.75
CA ASP A 336 -14.50 23.06 -14.21
C ASP A 336 -12.99 22.81 -14.34
N GLY A 337 -12.58 21.70 -14.98
CA GLY A 337 -11.18 21.31 -15.15
C GLY A 337 -10.56 20.60 -13.94
N SER A 338 -11.28 20.48 -12.81
CA SER A 338 -10.82 19.70 -11.67
C SER A 338 -10.90 18.20 -11.95
N ILE A 339 -10.13 17.39 -11.23
CA ILE A 339 -10.15 15.93 -11.40
C ILE A 339 -10.85 15.26 -10.22
N GLN A 340 -11.87 14.47 -10.51
CA GLN A 340 -12.50 13.59 -9.53
C GLN A 340 -11.82 12.22 -9.53
N SER A 341 -11.85 11.53 -8.39
CA SER A 341 -11.42 10.14 -8.28
C SER A 341 -12.56 9.32 -7.68
N ASN A 342 -13.21 8.50 -8.50
CA ASN A 342 -14.33 7.66 -8.09
C ASN A 342 -13.83 6.24 -7.79
N LYS A 343 -14.39 5.59 -6.76
CA LYS A 343 -14.05 4.23 -6.33
C LYS A 343 -15.18 3.27 -6.68
N TYR A 344 -14.93 2.36 -7.61
CA TYR A 344 -15.89 1.33 -8.02
C TYR A 344 -15.57 0.03 -7.31
N HIS A 345 -16.58 -0.58 -6.71
CA HIS A 345 -16.42 -1.79 -5.92
C HIS A 345 -16.65 -3.05 -6.75
N SER A 346 -15.85 -4.08 -6.49
CA SER A 346 -16.15 -5.46 -6.85
C SER A 346 -15.52 -6.40 -5.82
N GLN A 347 -15.86 -7.68 -5.89
CA GLN A 347 -15.32 -8.71 -4.99
C GLN A 347 -14.99 -10.00 -5.74
N THR A 348 -14.11 -10.81 -5.17
CA THR A 348 -13.74 -12.13 -5.69
C THR A 348 -13.34 -13.07 -4.56
N ASN A 349 -13.47 -14.37 -4.79
CA ASN A 349 -12.73 -15.35 -4.02
C ASN A 349 -11.34 -15.55 -4.65
N LEU A 350 -10.28 -15.36 -3.84
CA LEU A 350 -8.90 -15.55 -4.29
C LEU A 350 -8.55 -17.01 -4.61
N PHE A 351 -9.25 -17.97 -3.99
CA PHE A 351 -8.90 -19.39 -4.06
C PHE A 351 -10.09 -20.19 -4.59
N PHE A 352 -9.96 -20.67 -5.83
CA PHE A 352 -10.84 -21.73 -6.33
C PHE A 352 -10.36 -23.05 -5.75
N ASN A 353 -10.97 -23.46 -4.65
CA ASN A 353 -10.91 -24.85 -4.26
C ASN A 353 -12.00 -25.57 -5.07
N LYS A 354 -11.63 -26.52 -5.95
CA LYS A 354 -12.61 -27.34 -6.69
C LYS A 354 -13.55 -28.12 -5.76
N ASP A 355 -13.20 -28.23 -4.47
CA ASP A 355 -13.91 -29.07 -3.49
C ASP A 355 -14.73 -28.29 -2.43
N ILE A 356 -14.80 -26.95 -2.48
CA ILE A 356 -15.77 -26.23 -1.63
C ILE A 356 -17.11 -26.21 -2.37
N LYS A 357 -17.96 -27.21 -2.08
CA LYS A 357 -19.42 -27.06 -2.26
C LYS A 357 -19.87 -25.94 -1.33
N LEU A 358 -19.92 -24.72 -1.85
CA LEU A 358 -20.69 -23.65 -1.24
C LEU A 358 -22.15 -24.10 -1.25
N SER A 359 -22.67 -24.53 -0.11
CA SER A 359 -24.11 -24.56 0.13
C SER A 359 -24.57 -23.10 0.22
N LEU A 360 -24.77 -22.49 -0.94
CA LEU A 360 -25.61 -21.30 -1.08
C LEU A 360 -27.06 -21.76 -0.89
N GLU A 361 -27.45 -21.98 0.37
CA GLU A 361 -28.85 -21.80 0.72
C GLU A 361 -29.09 -20.30 0.79
N VAL A 362 -29.79 -19.82 -0.23
CA VAL A 362 -30.41 -18.50 -0.26
C VAL A 362 -31.42 -18.44 0.89
N GLN A 363 -31.23 -17.51 1.82
CA GLN A 363 -32.30 -16.94 2.64
C GLN A 363 -32.26 -15.42 2.55
#